data_AF-A0A358RJY7-F1
#
_entry.id   AF-A0A358RJY7-F1
#
_cell.length_a   1.000
_cell.length_b   1.000
_cell.length_c   1.000
_cell.angle_alpha   90.00
_cell.angle_beta   90.00
_cell.angle_gamma   90.00
#
_symmetry.space_group_name_H-M   'P 1'
#
loop_
_entity.id
_entity.type
_entity.pdbx_description
1 polymer ?
#
loop_
_entity_poly.entity_id
_entity_poly.type
_entity_poly.pdbx_seq_one_letter_code
_entity_poly.pdbx_strand_id
1 'polypeptide(L)'
;MEKIKKNEIKKASKVFTEIFKDYEAYGVLFGRKNRLNRMYYLFRAEVYCAQNFTYKDDDFCALCSIKTPSDKEIELKSAFKNPFFDIAFFLNVGFKQAKIAKEYVDMADKVASKYYNPQTDCYIKNIGVRKEFRGQGKLKGMLKEFCGDMPIYLETQDENDVAIYKKLGFEVCEIVKWKGITHVAMRRPALND
;
A
#
# COMPACT_ATOMS: atom_id res chain seq x y z
N MET A 1 7.59 -16.52 0.71
CA MET A 1 6.24 -16.05 1.12
C MET A 1 5.15 -16.75 0.31
N GLU A 2 3.87 -16.68 0.73
CA GLU A 2 2.73 -17.28 0.01
C GLU A 2 1.79 -16.23 -0.57
N LYS A 3 1.29 -16.44 -1.80
CA LYS A 3 0.23 -15.59 -2.37
C LYS A 3 -1.07 -15.77 -1.59
N ILE A 4 -1.78 -14.69 -1.28
CA ILE A 4 -3.06 -14.78 -0.59
C ILE A 4 -4.13 -15.45 -1.46
N LYS A 5 -5.06 -16.16 -0.83
CA LYS A 5 -6.24 -16.73 -1.47
C LYS A 5 -7.40 -15.72 -1.45
N LYS A 6 -8.39 -15.90 -2.34
CA LYS A 6 -9.57 -15.04 -2.39
C LYS A 6 -10.36 -14.98 -1.07
N ASN A 7 -10.43 -16.09 -0.34
CA ASN A 7 -11.07 -16.16 0.98
C ASN A 7 -10.24 -15.48 2.10
N GLU A 8 -8.96 -15.19 1.86
CA GLU A 8 -8.06 -14.52 2.80
C GLU A 8 -8.06 -12.99 2.68
N ILE A 9 -8.69 -12.43 1.64
CA ILE A 9 -8.75 -10.96 1.41
C ILE A 9 -9.22 -10.21 2.67
N LYS A 10 -10.29 -10.69 3.32
CA LYS A 10 -10.80 -10.05 4.55
C LYS A 10 -9.78 -10.08 5.70
N LYS A 11 -8.99 -11.15 5.82
CA LYS A 11 -7.95 -11.27 6.86
C LYS A 11 -6.78 -10.34 6.53
N ALA A 12 -6.30 -10.35 5.28
CA ALA A 12 -5.27 -9.46 4.79
C ALA A 12 -5.62 -7.97 5.04
N SER A 13 -6.84 -7.55 4.70
CA SER A 13 -7.29 -6.17 4.92
C SER A 13 -7.32 -5.77 6.40
N LYS A 14 -7.69 -6.68 7.30
CA LYS A 14 -7.61 -6.44 8.75
C LYS A 14 -6.16 -6.27 9.20
N VAL A 15 -5.26 -7.13 8.70
CA VAL A 15 -3.84 -7.06 9.05
C VAL A 15 -3.21 -5.76 8.57
N PHE A 16 -3.46 -5.33 7.32
CA PHE A 16 -3.03 -4.02 6.86
C PHE A 16 -3.62 -2.88 7.70
N THR A 17 -4.91 -2.95 8.03
CA THR A 17 -5.54 -1.95 8.92
C THR A 17 -4.80 -1.83 10.24
N GLU A 18 -4.45 -2.96 10.87
CA GLU A 18 -3.71 -2.96 12.14
C GLU A 18 -2.27 -2.47 12.00
N ILE A 19 -1.60 -2.78 10.89
CA ILE A 19 -0.23 -2.31 10.63
C ILE A 19 -0.20 -0.78 10.48
N PHE A 20 -1.17 -0.23 9.74
CA PHE A 20 -1.22 1.18 9.36
C PHE A 20 -2.07 2.05 10.29
N LYS A 21 -2.67 1.49 11.35
CA LYS A 21 -3.65 2.20 12.20
C LYS A 21 -3.17 3.50 12.83
N ASP A 22 -1.86 3.63 13.02
CA ASP A 22 -1.20 4.77 13.66
C ASP A 22 -0.74 5.82 12.64
N TYR A 23 -0.94 5.61 11.34
CA TYR A 23 -0.55 6.56 10.30
C TYR A 23 -1.54 7.74 10.30
N GLU A 24 -1.03 8.93 10.63
CA GLU A 24 -1.83 10.15 10.72
C GLU A 24 -2.49 10.56 9.40
N ALA A 25 -1.91 10.14 8.26
CA ALA A 25 -2.50 10.33 6.94
C ALA A 25 -3.96 9.83 6.86
N TYR A 26 -4.25 8.67 7.45
CA TYR A 26 -5.62 8.13 7.48
C TYR A 26 -6.56 8.93 8.39
N GLY A 27 -6.03 9.71 9.34
CA GLY A 27 -6.80 10.68 10.11
C GLY A 27 -7.33 11.82 9.24
N VAL A 28 -6.54 12.28 8.26
CA VAL A 28 -6.96 13.29 7.28
C VAL A 28 -7.95 12.69 6.27
N LEU A 29 -7.62 11.52 5.72
CA LEU A 29 -8.45 10.86 4.69
C LEU A 29 -9.82 10.46 5.22
N PHE A 30 -9.88 9.91 6.44
CA PHE A 30 -11.08 9.28 6.98
C PHE A 30 -11.67 9.94 8.22
N GLY A 31 -11.04 10.99 8.75
CA GLY A 31 -11.41 11.56 10.04
C GLY A 31 -11.11 10.61 11.21
N ARG A 32 -11.27 11.11 12.43
CA ARG A 32 -10.99 10.32 13.65
C ARG A 32 -12.09 9.32 13.99
N LYS A 33 -13.35 9.68 13.75
CA LYS A 33 -14.51 8.80 14.02
C LYS A 33 -14.58 7.67 13.00
N ASN A 34 -14.71 6.42 13.47
CA ASN A 34 -14.80 5.20 12.65
C ASN A 34 -13.59 4.97 11.72
N ARG A 35 -12.43 5.60 12.00
CA ARG A 35 -11.22 5.55 11.15
C ARG A 35 -10.83 4.13 10.76
N LEU A 36 -10.68 3.24 11.75
CA LEU A 36 -10.25 1.86 11.52
C LEU A 36 -11.22 1.08 10.63
N ASN A 37 -12.52 1.27 10.82
CA ASN A 37 -13.52 0.63 9.98
C ASN A 37 -13.43 1.14 8.53
N ARG A 38 -13.24 2.45 8.33
CA ARG A 38 -13.05 3.04 6.99
C ARG A 38 -11.78 2.54 6.31
N MET A 39 -10.67 2.49 7.05
CA MET A 39 -9.41 1.90 6.59
C MET A 39 -9.59 0.44 6.19
N TYR A 40 -10.30 -0.36 6.98
CA TYR A 40 -10.58 -1.75 6.63
C TYR A 40 -11.30 -1.88 5.29
N TYR A 41 -12.32 -1.06 5.02
CA TYR A 41 -13.03 -1.10 3.74
C TYR A 41 -12.17 -0.57 2.57
N LEU A 42 -11.30 0.40 2.80
CA LEU A 42 -10.28 0.81 1.83
C LEU A 42 -9.35 -0.34 1.49
N PHE A 43 -8.67 -0.92 2.49
CA PHE A 43 -7.76 -2.04 2.27
C PHE A 43 -8.47 -3.27 1.70
N ARG A 44 -9.78 -3.43 1.93
CA ARG A 44 -10.56 -4.48 1.28
C ARG A 44 -10.68 -4.27 -0.23
N ALA A 45 -10.85 -3.03 -0.67
CA ALA A 45 -10.83 -2.69 -2.09
C ALA A 45 -9.44 -2.87 -2.68
N GLU A 46 -8.40 -2.33 -2.02
CA GLU A 46 -7.02 -2.39 -2.50
C GLU A 46 -6.51 -3.84 -2.58
N VAL A 47 -6.70 -4.63 -1.52
CA VAL A 47 -6.28 -6.04 -1.51
C VAL A 47 -7.04 -6.85 -2.55
N TYR A 48 -8.32 -6.56 -2.80
CA TYR A 48 -9.06 -7.22 -3.87
C TYR A 48 -8.46 -6.91 -5.25
N CYS A 49 -8.12 -5.64 -5.51
CA CYS A 49 -7.51 -5.24 -6.78
C CYS A 49 -6.11 -5.84 -6.94
N ALA A 50 -5.35 -5.86 -5.85
CA ALA A 50 -3.97 -6.34 -5.76
C ALA A 50 -3.84 -7.85 -5.48
N GLN A 51 -4.93 -8.62 -5.46
CA GLN A 51 -4.91 -10.01 -4.97
C GLN A 51 -3.93 -10.91 -5.74
N ASN A 52 -3.68 -10.60 -7.01
CA ASN A 52 -2.76 -11.35 -7.87
C ASN A 52 -1.29 -11.21 -7.47
N PHE A 53 -0.96 -10.17 -6.71
CA PHE A 53 0.39 -9.81 -6.28
C PHE A 53 0.44 -9.39 -4.80
N THR A 54 -0.50 -9.92 -4.01
CA THR A 54 -0.49 -9.78 -2.55
C THR A 54 -0.04 -11.08 -1.91
N TYR A 55 0.96 -10.99 -1.03
CA TYR A 55 1.66 -12.12 -0.44
C TYR A 55 1.76 -11.95 1.08
N LYS A 56 1.61 -13.05 1.80
CA LYS A 56 1.70 -13.15 3.25
C LYS A 56 2.90 -14.00 3.67
N ASP A 57 3.39 -13.72 4.85
CA ASP A 57 4.36 -14.54 5.57
C ASP A 57 3.66 -15.29 6.71
N ASP A 58 3.82 -16.61 6.76
CA ASP A 58 3.18 -17.51 7.73
C ASP A 58 1.68 -17.17 7.98
N ASP A 59 1.29 -17.02 9.25
CA ASP A 59 -0.02 -16.53 9.66
C ASP A 59 -0.11 -14.99 9.66
N PHE A 60 0.27 -14.39 8.52
CA PHE A 60 0.27 -12.94 8.31
C PHE A 60 1.19 -12.17 9.28
N CYS A 61 2.35 -12.74 9.60
CA CYS A 61 3.41 -12.06 10.36
C CYS A 61 3.90 -10.81 9.61
N ALA A 62 3.99 -10.92 8.29
CA ALA A 62 4.20 -9.85 7.34
C ALA A 62 3.23 -10.01 6.16
N LEU A 63 2.96 -8.90 5.48
CA LEU A 63 2.03 -8.83 4.35
C LEU A 63 2.51 -7.75 3.38
N CYS A 64 2.49 -8.05 2.09
CA CYS A 64 2.83 -7.06 1.06
C CYS A 64 1.96 -7.21 -0.18
N SER A 65 1.70 -6.08 -0.83
CA SER A 65 1.18 -5.96 -2.18
C SER A 65 2.27 -5.28 -3.01
N ILE A 66 3.09 -6.09 -3.69
CA ILE A 66 4.22 -5.62 -4.51
C ILE A 66 3.92 -6.01 -5.95
N LYS A 67 3.77 -5.02 -6.82
CA LYS A 67 3.52 -5.21 -8.24
C LYS A 67 4.84 -5.24 -8.99
N THR A 68 5.10 -6.31 -9.74
CA THR A 68 6.21 -6.39 -10.70
C THR A 68 5.76 -5.94 -12.10
N PRO A 69 6.67 -5.67 -13.05
CA PRO A 69 6.30 -5.36 -14.43
C PRO A 69 5.44 -6.43 -15.13
N SER A 70 5.54 -7.68 -14.67
CA SER A 70 4.76 -8.81 -15.22
C SER A 70 3.33 -8.90 -14.66
N ASP A 71 3.03 -8.19 -13.56
CA ASP A 71 1.78 -8.31 -12.84
C ASP A 71 0.66 -7.46 -13.43
N LYS A 72 -0.54 -8.05 -13.50
CA LYS A 72 -1.78 -7.37 -13.86
C LYS A 72 -2.65 -7.12 -12.64
N GLU A 73 -3.03 -5.87 -12.46
CA GLU A 73 -3.96 -5.44 -11.43
C GLU A 73 -5.40 -5.58 -11.91
N ILE A 74 -6.29 -6.00 -11.02
CA ILE A 74 -7.72 -6.02 -11.30
C ILE A 74 -8.22 -4.59 -11.24
N GLU A 75 -8.90 -4.14 -12.30
CA GLU A 75 -9.46 -2.80 -12.34
C GLU A 75 -10.42 -2.56 -11.18
N LEU A 76 -10.34 -1.39 -10.56
CA LEU A 76 -11.20 -0.99 -9.45
C LEU A 76 -12.69 -1.12 -9.81
N LYS A 77 -13.07 -0.79 -11.05
CA LYS A 77 -14.44 -0.98 -11.55
C LYS A 77 -14.95 -2.40 -11.36
N SER A 78 -14.08 -3.40 -11.45
CA SER A 78 -14.44 -4.81 -11.23
C SER A 78 -14.66 -5.15 -9.75
N ALA A 79 -14.01 -4.44 -8.82
CA ALA A 79 -14.36 -4.53 -7.40
C ALA A 79 -15.77 -3.98 -7.16
N PHE A 80 -16.11 -2.91 -7.89
CA PHE A 80 -17.41 -2.24 -7.81
C PHE A 80 -18.50 -2.80 -8.77
N LYS A 81 -18.30 -4.01 -9.32
CA LYS A 81 -19.39 -4.75 -10.01
C LYS A 81 -20.29 -5.50 -9.02
N ASN A 82 -19.85 -5.65 -7.77
CA ASN A 82 -20.61 -6.31 -6.73
C ASN A 82 -21.38 -5.28 -5.91
N PRO A 83 -22.72 -5.19 -6.03
CA PRO A 83 -23.50 -4.17 -5.33
C PRO A 83 -23.38 -4.28 -3.80
N PHE A 84 -23.14 -5.48 -3.25
CA PHE A 84 -22.89 -5.64 -1.81
C PHE A 84 -21.53 -5.07 -1.38
N PHE A 85 -20.54 -5.06 -2.26
CA PHE A 85 -19.25 -4.44 -2.01
C PHE A 85 -19.39 -2.91 -2.02
N ASP A 86 -20.11 -2.37 -3.00
CA ASP A 86 -20.33 -0.93 -3.18
C ASP A 86 -21.11 -0.33 -2.02
N ILE A 87 -22.23 -0.96 -1.68
CA ILE A 87 -23.07 -0.55 -0.56
C ILE A 87 -22.25 -0.59 0.73
N ALA A 88 -21.52 -1.68 0.98
CA ALA A 88 -20.67 -1.76 2.17
C ALA A 88 -19.55 -0.71 2.17
N PHE A 89 -18.92 -0.42 1.03
CA PHE A 89 -17.87 0.59 0.95
C PHE A 89 -18.42 2.00 1.21
N PHE A 90 -19.45 2.42 0.47
CA PHE A 90 -20.00 3.77 0.59
C PHE A 90 -20.74 4.00 1.93
N LEU A 91 -21.42 3.00 2.49
CA LEU A 91 -22.02 3.10 3.83
C LEU A 91 -20.97 3.31 4.92
N ASN A 92 -19.79 2.69 4.80
CA ASN A 92 -18.78 2.75 5.84
C ASN A 92 -17.80 3.92 5.66
N VAL A 93 -17.34 4.15 4.43
CA VAL A 93 -16.39 5.23 4.09
C VAL A 93 -17.11 6.57 3.99
N GLY A 94 -18.23 6.63 3.28
CA GLY A 94 -18.98 7.85 2.99
C GLY A 94 -18.47 8.62 1.76
N PHE A 95 -19.37 9.27 1.03
CA PHE A 95 -19.05 9.97 -0.23
C PHE A 95 -18.00 11.08 -0.08
N LYS A 96 -18.10 11.89 0.97
CA LYS A 96 -17.13 12.97 1.23
C LYS A 96 -15.71 12.42 1.38
N GLN A 97 -15.56 11.30 2.08
CA GLN A 97 -14.28 10.66 2.36
C GLN A 97 -13.75 9.93 1.13
N ALA A 98 -14.62 9.27 0.37
CA ALA A 98 -14.27 8.72 -0.93
C ALA A 98 -13.76 9.80 -1.90
N LYS A 99 -14.37 11.00 -1.90
CA LYS A 99 -13.88 12.15 -2.68
C LYS A 99 -12.50 12.62 -2.22
N ILE A 100 -12.28 12.77 -0.92
CA ILE A 100 -10.97 13.15 -0.36
C ILE A 100 -9.90 12.10 -0.73
N ALA A 101 -10.20 10.81 -0.60
CA ALA A 101 -9.31 9.73 -0.98
C ALA A 101 -9.00 9.77 -2.48
N LYS A 102 -9.98 10.02 -3.34
CA LYS A 102 -9.76 10.19 -4.79
C LYS A 102 -8.83 11.36 -5.09
N GLU A 103 -9.07 12.54 -4.49
CA GLU A 103 -8.20 13.70 -4.68
C GLU A 103 -6.76 13.44 -4.22
N TYR A 104 -6.57 12.60 -3.19
CA TYR A 104 -5.26 12.17 -2.75
C TYR A 104 -4.60 11.22 -3.76
N VAL A 105 -5.34 10.23 -4.27
CA VAL A 105 -4.85 9.30 -5.32
C VAL A 105 -4.49 10.05 -6.59
N ASP A 106 -5.33 10.99 -7.05
CA ASP A 106 -5.05 11.82 -8.22
C ASP A 106 -3.77 12.66 -8.04
N MET A 107 -3.44 13.05 -6.81
CA MET A 107 -2.18 13.73 -6.49
C MET A 107 -1.00 12.75 -6.50
N ALA A 108 -1.14 11.59 -5.84
CA ALA A 108 -0.13 10.55 -5.82
C ALA A 108 0.22 10.04 -7.23
N ASP A 109 -0.78 9.77 -8.07
CA ASP A 109 -0.60 9.35 -9.47
C ASP A 109 0.20 10.39 -10.29
N LYS A 110 -0.02 11.69 -10.04
CA LYS A 110 0.78 12.76 -10.68
C LYS A 110 2.23 12.74 -10.24
N VAL A 111 2.51 12.39 -8.99
CA VAL A 111 3.88 12.25 -8.49
C VAL A 111 4.50 10.97 -9.06
N ALA A 112 3.81 9.85 -8.96
CA ALA A 112 4.25 8.55 -9.46
C ALA A 112 4.60 8.59 -10.95
N SER A 113 3.81 9.27 -11.78
CA SER A 113 4.07 9.37 -13.23
C SER A 113 5.42 10.00 -13.60
N LYS A 114 6.07 10.72 -12.68
CA LYS A 114 7.40 11.31 -12.89
C LYS A 114 8.56 10.34 -12.60
N TYR A 115 8.34 9.35 -11.75
CA TYR A 115 9.43 8.56 -11.13
C TYR A 115 9.26 7.04 -11.26
N TYR A 116 8.03 6.56 -11.41
CA TYR A 116 7.71 5.14 -11.53
C TYR A 116 7.61 4.73 -12.99
N ASN A 117 8.42 3.75 -13.39
CA ASN A 117 8.29 3.11 -14.69
C ASN A 117 7.66 1.71 -14.55
N PRO A 118 6.39 1.51 -14.94
CA PRO A 118 5.72 0.22 -14.79
C PRO A 118 6.29 -0.92 -15.65
N GLN A 119 7.18 -0.62 -16.61
CA GLN A 119 7.83 -1.62 -17.44
C GLN A 119 9.12 -2.18 -16.82
N THR A 120 9.71 -1.48 -15.84
CA THR A 120 11.03 -1.84 -15.29
C THR A 120 11.04 -1.91 -13.77
N ASP A 121 10.20 -1.13 -13.11
CA ASP A 121 10.25 -0.94 -11.66
C ASP A 121 9.23 -1.85 -10.98
N CYS A 122 9.61 -2.40 -9.83
CA CYS A 122 8.63 -2.91 -8.87
C CYS A 122 7.94 -1.75 -8.17
N TYR A 123 6.65 -1.88 -7.89
CA TYR A 123 5.89 -0.90 -7.12
C TYR A 123 5.35 -1.52 -5.82
N ILE A 124 5.76 -0.95 -4.69
CA ILE A 124 5.22 -1.30 -3.39
C ILE A 124 3.93 -0.51 -3.17
N LYS A 125 2.77 -1.16 -3.33
CA LYS A 125 1.47 -0.54 -3.03
C LYS A 125 1.24 -0.47 -1.52
N ASN A 126 1.50 -1.59 -0.83
CA ASN A 126 1.33 -1.74 0.61
C ASN A 126 2.38 -2.75 1.09
N ILE A 127 3.07 -2.46 2.18
CA ILE A 127 3.99 -3.41 2.80
C ILE A 127 4.02 -3.20 4.30
N GLY A 128 4.10 -4.28 5.05
CA GLY A 128 4.02 -4.17 6.48
C GLY A 128 4.40 -5.42 7.24
N VAL A 129 4.90 -5.20 8.46
CA VAL A 129 5.21 -6.25 9.42
C VAL A 129 4.45 -5.93 10.71
N ARG A 130 3.70 -6.91 11.21
CA ARG A 130 3.02 -6.82 12.51
C ARG A 130 4.03 -6.48 13.61
N LYS A 131 3.62 -5.66 14.58
CA LYS A 131 4.52 -5.00 15.54
C LYS A 131 5.43 -5.98 16.28
N GLU A 132 4.88 -7.11 16.69
CA GLU A 132 5.53 -8.21 17.42
C GLU A 132 6.55 -9.01 16.59
N PHE A 133 6.55 -8.88 15.25
CA PHE A 133 7.50 -9.54 14.36
C PHE A 133 8.52 -8.57 13.72
N ARG A 134 8.54 -7.31 14.16
CA ARG A 134 9.50 -6.30 13.69
C ARG A 134 10.91 -6.59 14.20
N GLY A 135 11.92 -6.05 13.52
CA GLY A 135 13.34 -6.26 13.85
C GLY A 135 13.93 -7.57 13.33
N GLN A 136 13.13 -8.43 12.70
CA GLN A 136 13.55 -9.75 12.21
C GLN A 136 13.96 -9.75 10.72
N GLY A 137 14.21 -8.58 10.12
CA GLY A 137 14.61 -8.47 8.71
C GLY A 137 13.53 -8.81 7.66
N LYS A 138 12.27 -9.08 8.07
CA LYS A 138 11.18 -9.49 7.17
C LYS A 138 10.93 -8.52 6.01
N LEU A 139 10.97 -7.20 6.24
CA LEU A 139 10.86 -6.19 5.17
C LEU A 139 11.94 -6.39 4.10
N LYS A 140 13.21 -6.48 4.49
CA LYS A 140 14.34 -6.71 3.57
C LYS A 140 14.19 -8.04 2.82
N GLY A 141 13.70 -9.08 3.51
CA GLY A 141 13.40 -10.38 2.91
C GLY A 141 12.35 -10.28 1.80
N MET A 142 11.22 -9.61 2.05
CA MET A 142 10.18 -9.39 1.05
C MET A 142 10.71 -8.63 -0.18
N LEU A 143 11.47 -7.55 0.02
CA LEU A 143 12.03 -6.79 -1.11
C LEU A 143 13.01 -7.64 -1.93
N LYS A 144 13.85 -8.45 -1.28
CA LYS A 144 14.78 -9.34 -1.99
C LYS A 144 14.04 -10.43 -2.76
N GLU A 145 13.02 -11.05 -2.17
CA GLU A 145 12.25 -12.14 -2.78
C GLU A 145 11.48 -11.68 -4.03
N PHE A 146 10.82 -10.52 -3.96
CA PHE A 146 9.92 -10.07 -5.04
C PHE A 146 10.57 -9.09 -6.02
N CYS A 147 11.47 -8.24 -5.54
CA CYS A 147 12.09 -7.22 -6.38
C CYS A 147 13.49 -7.60 -6.84
N GLY A 148 14.21 -8.44 -6.09
CA GLY A 148 15.61 -8.75 -6.37
C GLY A 148 16.43 -7.47 -6.57
N ASP A 149 17.08 -7.38 -7.72
CA ASP A 149 17.92 -6.26 -8.14
C ASP A 149 17.17 -5.21 -8.98
N MET A 150 15.87 -5.43 -9.25
CA MET A 150 15.05 -4.45 -9.96
C MET A 150 14.98 -3.12 -9.19
N PRO A 151 14.83 -2.00 -9.92
CA PRO A 151 14.44 -0.75 -9.28
C PRO A 151 13.11 -0.90 -8.55
N ILE A 152 12.95 -0.18 -7.45
CA ILE A 152 11.73 -0.21 -6.65
C ILE A 152 11.22 1.20 -6.44
N TYR A 153 9.96 1.43 -6.75
CA TYR A 153 9.22 2.64 -6.41
C TYR A 153 8.28 2.38 -5.24
N LEU A 154 8.15 3.35 -4.34
CA LEU A 154 7.17 3.36 -3.27
C LEU A 154 6.77 4.77 -2.90
N GLU A 155 5.67 4.88 -2.19
CA GLU A 155 5.21 6.12 -1.57
C GLU A 155 4.92 5.85 -0.09
N THR A 156 5.27 6.79 0.79
CA THR A 156 4.92 6.72 2.21
C THR A 156 4.49 8.08 2.73
N GLN A 157 3.81 8.08 3.87
CA GLN A 157 3.39 9.27 4.60
C GLN A 157 3.94 9.31 6.03
N ASP A 158 4.79 8.34 6.41
CA ASP A 158 5.40 8.24 7.73
C ASP A 158 6.90 8.54 7.64
N GLU A 159 7.39 9.46 8.47
CA GLU A 159 8.81 9.84 8.49
C GLU A 159 9.71 8.71 9.00
N ASN A 160 9.20 7.84 9.86
CA ASN A 160 9.95 6.67 10.35
C ASN A 160 10.21 5.69 9.19
N ASP A 161 9.24 5.51 8.31
CA ASP A 161 9.39 4.69 7.12
C ASP A 161 10.47 5.24 6.19
N VAL A 162 10.52 6.57 5.99
CA VAL A 162 11.55 7.21 5.16
C VAL A 162 12.95 6.85 5.66
N ALA A 163 13.18 6.91 6.98
CA ALA A 163 14.46 6.56 7.57
C ALA A 163 14.81 5.07 7.38
N ILE A 164 13.81 4.18 7.44
CA ILE A 164 13.98 2.75 7.17
C ILE A 164 14.34 2.52 5.70
N TYR A 165 13.58 3.12 4.77
CA TYR A 165 13.80 2.93 3.33
C TYR A 165 15.13 3.50 2.86
N LYS A 166 15.60 4.63 3.42
CA LYS A 166 16.96 5.13 3.14
C LYS A 166 18.05 4.11 3.47
N LYS A 167 17.92 3.38 4.58
CA LYS A 167 18.87 2.29 4.94
C LYS A 167 18.80 1.10 3.98
N LEU A 168 17.72 0.98 3.21
CA LEU A 168 17.51 -0.05 2.19
C LEU A 168 17.92 0.45 0.79
N GLY A 169 18.55 1.61 0.68
CA GLY A 169 19.05 2.19 -0.57
C GLY A 169 18.02 3.01 -1.35
N PHE A 170 16.86 3.33 -0.75
CA PHE A 170 15.90 4.22 -1.39
C PHE A 170 16.32 5.68 -1.24
N GLU A 171 16.15 6.43 -2.31
CA GLU A 171 16.33 7.87 -2.37
C GLU A 171 14.97 8.56 -2.37
N VAL A 172 14.91 9.77 -1.80
CA VAL A 172 13.70 10.59 -1.86
C VAL A 172 13.63 11.26 -3.23
N CYS A 173 12.55 11.04 -3.96
CA CYS A 173 12.31 11.65 -5.27
C CYS A 173 11.58 12.98 -5.16
N GLU A 174 10.47 13.01 -4.40
CA GLU A 174 9.63 14.19 -4.23
C GLU A 174 8.91 14.15 -2.88
N ILE A 175 8.74 15.32 -2.26
CA ILE A 175 7.94 15.51 -1.05
C ILE A 175 6.82 16.50 -1.38
N VAL A 176 5.57 16.08 -1.17
CA VAL A 176 4.38 16.90 -1.39
C VAL A 176 3.61 17.06 -0.09
N LYS A 177 3.27 18.30 0.28
CA LYS A 177 2.35 18.58 1.39
C LYS A 177 0.94 18.70 0.83
N TRP A 178 0.03 17.84 1.27
CA TRP A 178 -1.35 17.81 0.80
C TRP A 178 -2.31 17.73 1.99
N LYS A 179 -3.07 18.81 2.23
CA LYS A 179 -4.08 18.89 3.32
C LYS A 179 -3.59 18.37 4.69
N GLY A 180 -2.33 18.64 5.03
CA GLY A 180 -1.70 18.19 6.28
C GLY A 180 -1.03 16.81 6.23
N ILE A 181 -1.14 16.08 5.11
CA ILE A 181 -0.38 14.87 4.83
C ILE A 181 0.96 15.25 4.19
N THR A 182 2.04 14.65 4.66
CA THR A 182 3.33 14.67 3.96
C THR A 182 3.41 13.41 3.11
N HIS A 183 3.28 13.54 1.80
CA HIS A 183 3.48 12.44 0.87
C HIS A 183 4.95 12.44 0.42
N VAL A 184 5.62 11.30 0.53
CA VAL A 184 7.02 11.13 0.15
C VAL A 184 7.11 10.01 -0.89
N ALA A 185 7.49 10.37 -2.10
CA ALA A 185 7.82 9.41 -3.15
C ALA A 185 9.29 9.03 -3.02
N MET A 186 9.57 7.72 -3.07
CA MET A 186 10.92 7.20 -2.95
C MET A 186 11.20 6.15 -4.02
N ARG A 187 12.45 6.08 -4.45
CA ARG A 187 12.91 5.09 -5.43
C ARG A 187 14.25 4.50 -5.01
N ARG A 188 14.36 3.18 -5.07
CA ARG A 188 15.63 2.47 -5.04
C ARG A 188 16.05 2.19 -6.47
N PRO A 189 17.25 2.61 -6.92
CA PRO A 189 17.74 2.23 -8.24
C PRO A 189 17.95 0.71 -8.33
N ALA A 190 18.20 0.21 -9.54
CA ALA A 190 18.64 -1.17 -9.72
C ALA A 190 19.92 -1.39 -8.90
N LEU A 191 20.05 -2.57 -8.30
CA LEU A 191 21.31 -2.98 -7.71
C LEU A 191 22.19 -3.44 -8.87
N ASN A 192 23.26 -2.70 -9.16
CA ASN A 192 24.29 -3.15 -10.08
C ASN A 192 25.31 -3.93 -9.26
N ASP A 193 25.64 -5.14 -9.70
CA ASP A 193 26.83 -5.87 -9.23
C ASP A 193 28.12 -5.11 -9.57
#